data_AF-A0A4Y9RVW4-F1
#
_entry.id   AF-A0A4Y9RVW4-F1
#
_cell.length_a   1.000
_cell.length_b   1.000
_cell.length_c   1.000
_cell.angle_alpha   90.00
_cell.angle_beta   90.00
_cell.angle_gamma   90.00
#
_symmetry.space_group_name_H-M   'P 1'
#
loop_
_entity.id
_entity.type
_entity.pdbx_description
1 polymer ?
#
loop_
_entity_poly.entity_id
_entity_poly.type
_entity_poly.pdbx_seq_one_letter_code
_entity_poly.pdbx_strand_id
1 'polypeptide(L)'
;MNEHLTARYIPLATERTKDAVKDLVPGERRKIDVVNPQDPTDRLITDIWVVEDYEGAHFTYQDGPTGGDAYLGPADQVRIAIEEAPFEE
;
A
#
# COMPACT_ATOMS: atom_id res chain seq x y z
N MET A 1 -21.55 0.11 -9.78
CA MET A 1 -21.33 -1.06 -8.90
C MET A 1 -20.05 -0.75 -8.17
N ASN A 2 -20.14 -0.12 -6.99
CA ASN A 2 -18.96 0.33 -6.25
C ASN A 2 -18.39 -0.88 -5.52
N GLU A 3 -17.65 -1.70 -6.27
CA GLU A 3 -16.79 -2.72 -5.71
C GLU A 3 -15.57 -1.98 -5.15
N HIS A 4 -15.73 -1.38 -3.96
CA HIS A 4 -14.59 -1.23 -3.05
C HIS A 4 -14.16 -2.66 -2.74
N LEU A 5 -13.32 -3.23 -3.60
CA LEU A 5 -12.63 -4.49 -3.37
C LEU A 5 -11.93 -4.30 -2.03
N THR A 6 -12.48 -4.89 -0.98
CA THR A 6 -11.78 -5.09 0.30
C THR A 6 -10.52 -5.85 -0.05
N ALA A 7 -9.39 -5.14 -0.07
CA ALA A 7 -8.08 -5.72 -0.35
C ALA A 7 -7.90 -6.96 0.54
N ARG A 8 -7.51 -8.07 -0.09
CA ARG A 8 -7.24 -9.33 0.58
C ARG A 8 -5.98 -9.23 1.45
N TYR A 9 -5.05 -8.37 1.08
CA TYR A 9 -3.83 -8.10 1.81
C TYR A 9 -3.81 -6.66 2.29
N ILE A 10 -3.30 -6.44 3.51
CA ILE A 10 -3.11 -5.12 4.10
C ILE A 10 -1.63 -4.79 4.19
N PRO A 11 -1.19 -3.56 3.85
CA PRO A 11 0.19 -3.13 4.06
C PRO A 11 0.57 -3.14 5.53
N LEU A 12 1.76 -3.67 5.80
CA LEU A 12 2.40 -3.63 7.11
C LEU A 12 3.30 -2.39 7.22
N ALA A 13 3.34 -1.77 8.40
CA ALA A 13 4.18 -0.59 8.68
C ALA A 13 5.65 -0.97 8.94
N THR A 14 6.23 -1.83 8.10
CA THR A 14 7.64 -2.21 8.15
C THR A 14 8.54 -1.06 7.69
N GLU A 15 9.84 -1.13 7.99
CA GLU A 15 10.82 -0.15 7.49
C GLU A 15 10.77 -0.01 5.96
N ARG A 16 10.63 -1.14 5.24
CA ARG A 16 10.52 -1.13 3.78
C ARG A 16 9.26 -0.39 3.33
N THR A 17 8.11 -0.65 3.93
CA THR A 17 6.86 0.02 3.54
C THR A 17 6.92 1.51 3.83
N LYS A 18 7.50 1.90 4.97
CA LYS A 18 7.72 3.31 5.32
C LYS A 18 8.64 4.01 4.32
N ASP A 19 9.79 3.42 4.00
CA ASP A 19 10.75 3.94 3.02
C ASP A 19 10.08 4.05 1.63
N ALA A 20 9.38 2.99 1.22
CA ALA A 20 8.65 2.97 -0.04
C ALA A 20 7.64 4.11 -0.12
N VAL A 21 6.75 4.29 0.86
CA VAL A 21 5.70 5.33 0.85
C VAL A 21 6.29 6.75 0.97
N LYS A 22 7.37 6.92 1.74
CA LYS A 22 7.98 8.23 1.97
C LYS A 22 8.59 8.80 0.70
N ASP A 23 9.35 8.00 -0.03
CA ASP A 23 10.10 8.43 -1.20
C ASP A 23 9.42 8.11 -2.53
N LEU A 24 8.26 7.44 -2.53
CA LEU A 24 7.55 7.13 -3.78
C LEU A 24 7.12 8.39 -4.51
N VAL A 25 7.46 8.46 -5.79
CA VAL A 25 6.95 9.45 -6.72
C VAL A 25 6.13 8.78 -7.83
N PRO A 26 5.18 9.51 -8.45
CA PRO A 26 4.44 9.05 -9.61
C PRO A 26 5.35 8.53 -10.73
N GLY A 27 5.01 7.38 -11.30
CA GLY A 27 5.82 6.71 -12.33
C GLY A 27 6.86 5.71 -11.80
N GLU A 28 7.08 5.65 -10.49
CA GLU A 28 7.89 4.60 -9.86
C GLU A 28 7.03 3.51 -9.21
N ARG A 29 7.59 2.29 -9.17
CA ARG A 29 7.06 1.16 -8.40
C ARG A 29 8.07 0.76 -7.34
N ARG A 30 7.60 0.59 -6.11
CA ARG A 30 8.41 0.08 -4.99
C ARG A 30 7.77 -1.17 -4.42
N LYS A 31 8.54 -1.92 -3.64
CA LYS A 31 8.06 -3.12 -2.97
C LYS A 31 7.65 -2.79 -1.54
N ILE A 32 6.51 -3.30 -1.11
CA ILE A 32 6.00 -3.20 0.26
C ILE A 32 5.68 -4.59 0.81
N ASP A 33 5.71 -4.70 2.13
CA ASP A 33 5.27 -5.90 2.82
C ASP A 33 3.78 -5.80 3.11
N VAL A 34 3.04 -6.83 2.73
CA VAL A 34 1.60 -6.94 3.01
C VAL A 34 1.31 -8.28 3.67
N VAL A 35 0.24 -8.32 4.48
CA VAL A 35 -0.20 -9.52 5.18
C VAL A 35 -1.68 -9.77 4.94
N ASN A 36 -2.06 -11.04 4.89
CA ASN A 36 -3.47 -11.41 4.90
C ASN A 36 -4.01 -11.26 6.33
N PRO A 37 -5.01 -10.40 6.58
CA PRO A 37 -5.55 -10.22 7.93
C PRO A 37 -6.30 -11.46 8.43
N GLN A 38 -6.69 -12.40 7.54
CA GLN A 38 -7.29 -13.68 7.92
C GLN A 38 -6.25 -14.75 8.24
N ASP A 39 -5.02 -14.60 7.76
CA ASP A 39 -3.91 -15.52 8.01
C ASP A 39 -2.59 -14.75 8.18
N PRO A 40 -2.15 -14.46 9.42
CA PRO A 40 -0.94 -13.67 9.67
C PRO A 40 0.37 -14.35 9.25
N THR A 41 0.33 -15.64 8.89
CA THR A 41 1.47 -16.37 8.33
C THR A 41 1.62 -16.14 6.82
N ASP A 42 0.54 -15.72 6.16
CA ASP A 42 0.49 -15.38 4.74
C ASP A 42 0.93 -13.93 4.54
N ARG A 43 2.26 -13.73 4.60
CA ARG A 43 2.95 -12.47 4.31
C ARG A 43 3.57 -12.54 2.93
N LEU A 44 3.45 -11.46 2.18
CA LEU A 44 4.05 -11.36 0.85
C LEU A 44 4.57 -9.96 0.56
N ILE A 45 5.42 -9.90 -0.45
CA ILE A 45 5.99 -8.65 -0.95
C ILE A 45 5.29 -8.32 -2.27
N THR A 46 4.70 -7.14 -2.34
CA THR A 46 3.95 -6.68 -3.52
C THR A 46 4.43 -5.31 -3.98
N ASP A 47 4.02 -4.91 -5.18
CA ASP A 47 4.31 -3.58 -5.71
C ASP A 47 3.32 -2.53 -5.18
N ILE A 48 3.83 -1.35 -4.86
CA ILE A 48 3.09 -0.11 -4.64
C ILE A 48 3.54 0.95 -5.64
N TRP A 49 2.63 1.80 -6.08
CA TRP A 49 2.89 2.95 -6.95
C TRP A 49 1.95 4.11 -6.60
N VAL A 50 2.35 5.31 -7.00
CA VAL A 50 1.49 6.49 -6.93
C VAL A 50 0.83 6.67 -8.29
N VAL A 51 -0.49 6.87 -8.27
CA VAL A 51 -1.30 7.27 -9.42
C VAL A 51 -1.69 8.73 -9.21
N GLU A 52 -1.49 9.56 -10.24
CA GLU A 52 -1.96 10.94 -10.26
C GLU A 52 -3.17 11.05 -11.18
N ASP A 53 -4.26 11.59 -10.65
CA ASP A 53 -5.49 11.87 -11.38
C ASP A 53 -6.00 13.29 -11.07
N TYR A 54 -7.22 13.60 -11.52
CA TYR A 54 -7.80 14.95 -11.36
C TYR A 54 -8.10 15.32 -9.90
N GLU A 55 -8.19 14.33 -9.00
CA GLU A 55 -8.40 14.51 -7.55
C GLU A 55 -7.08 14.61 -6.78
N GLY A 56 -5.96 14.29 -7.41
CA GLY A 56 -4.61 14.39 -6.84
C GLY A 56 -3.82 13.08 -6.94
N ALA A 57 -2.77 12.98 -6.13
CA ALA A 57 -1.93 11.79 -6.04
C ALA A 57 -2.50 10.80 -5.00
N HIS A 58 -2.60 9.52 -5.36
CA HIS A 58 -3.01 8.46 -4.44
C HIS A 58 -2.13 7.21 -4.57
N PHE A 59 -1.98 6.48 -3.48
CA PHE A 59 -1.25 5.22 -3.47
C PHE A 59 -2.15 4.06 -3.88
N THR A 60 -1.61 3.22 -4.74
CA THR A 60 -2.20 1.97 -5.19
C THR A 60 -1.17 0.86 -5.06
N TYR A 61 -1.58 -0.32 -4.64
CA TYR A 61 -0.70 -1.49 -4.54
C TYR A 61 -1.37 -2.72 -5.11
N GLN A 62 -0.57 -3.71 -5.49
CA GLN A 62 -1.11 -4.97 -5.98
C GLN A 62 -1.56 -5.85 -4.80
N ASP A 63 -2.81 -6.30 -4.83
CA ASP A 63 -3.45 -7.10 -3.77
C ASP A 63 -3.04 -8.58 -3.78
N GLY A 64 -1.73 -8.84 -3.72
CA GLY A 64 -1.15 -10.17 -3.82
C GLY A 64 -0.91 -10.67 -5.26
N PRO A 65 -0.33 -11.86 -5.43
CA PRO A 65 0.22 -12.34 -6.70
C PRO A 65 -0.82 -12.53 -7.82
N THR A 66 -2.08 -12.73 -7.46
CA THR A 66 -3.21 -12.88 -8.40
C THR A 66 -4.28 -11.81 -8.18
N GLY A 67 -4.03 -10.84 -7.29
CA GLY A 67 -4.96 -9.78 -6.98
C GLY A 67 -4.92 -8.64 -7.99
N GLY A 68 -6.00 -7.85 -7.98
CA GLY A 68 -6.06 -6.60 -8.73
C GLY A 68 -5.33 -5.47 -8.01
N ASP A 69 -5.48 -4.28 -8.56
CA ASP A 69 -4.95 -3.05 -7.99
C ASP A 69 -5.86 -2.60 -6.83
N ALA A 70 -5.30 -2.48 -5.64
CA ALA A 70 -5.99 -2.01 -4.44
C ALA A 70 -5.62 -0.56 -4.13
N TYR A 71 -6.66 0.24 -3.88
CA TYR A 71 -6.52 1.62 -3.44
C TYR A 71 -6.12 1.66 -1.96
N LEU A 72 -5.00 2.33 -1.65
CA LEU A 72 -4.53 2.51 -0.28
C LEU A 72 -5.05 3.81 0.33
N GLY A 73 -5.03 4.90 -0.43
CA GLY A 73 -5.42 6.23 0.06
C GLY A 73 -4.73 7.39 -0.64
N PRO A 74 -5.14 8.64 -0.38
CA PRO A 74 -4.46 9.83 -0.87
C PRO A 74 -3.00 9.89 -0.38
N ALA A 75 -2.10 10.36 -1.23
CA ALA A 75 -0.65 10.31 -0.96
C ALA A 75 -0.27 11.04 0.35
N ASP A 76 -0.81 12.23 0.57
CA ASP A 76 -0.58 13.00 1.79
C ASP A 76 -1.09 12.27 3.04
N GLN A 77 -2.30 11.70 2.99
CA GLN A 77 -2.88 10.99 4.14
C GLN A 77 -2.10 9.73 4.49
N VAL A 78 -1.71 8.95 3.47
CA VAL A 78 -0.95 7.72 3.68
C VAL A 78 0.45 8.03 4.24
N ARG A 79 1.10 9.11 3.78
CA ARG A 79 2.39 9.56 4.32
C ARG A 79 2.29 9.98 5.79
N ILE A 80 1.24 10.70 6.17
CA ILE A 80 1.01 11.07 7.57
C ILE A 80 0.75 9.82 8.41
N ALA A 81 -0.15 8.94 7.96
CA ALA A 81 -0.51 7.72 8.68
C ALA A 81 0.69 6.77 8.87
N ILE A 82 1.56 6.62 7.87
CA ILE A 82 2.73 5.74 7.97
C ILE A 82 3.84 6.33 8.86
N GLU A 83 3.93 7.66 8.92
CA GLU A 83 4.86 8.37 9.82
C GLU A 83 4.41 8.22 11.28
N GLU A 84 3.10 8.28 11.54
CA GLU A 84 2.52 8.09 12.88
C GLU A 84 2.44 6.62 13.33
N ALA A 85 2.47 5.66 12.39
CA ALA A 85 2.36 4.24 12.71
C ALA A 85 3.57 3.74 13.53
N PRO A 86 3.38 3.04 14.67
CA PRO A 86 4.47 2.38 15.36
C PRO A 86 5.10 1.32 14.45
N PHE A 87 6.41 1.12 14.57
CA PHE A 87 7.08 0.06 13.81
C PHE A 87 6.53 -1.30 14.24
N GLU A 88 6.05 -2.09 13.28
CA GLU A 88 5.85 -3.52 13.49
C GLU A 88 7.16 -4.23 13.11
N GLU A 89 7.85 -4.74 14.15
CA GLU A 89 9.06 -5.57 14.05
C GLU A 89 8.69 -7.06 13.91
#